data_AF-A0A8H5KXU9-F1
#
_entry.id   AF-A0A8H5KXU9-F1
#
_cell.length_a   1.000
_cell.length_b   1.000
_cell.length_c   1.000
_cell.angle_alpha   90.00
_cell.angle_beta   90.00
_cell.angle_gamma   90.00
#
_symmetry.space_group_name_H-M   'P 1'
#
loop_
_entity.id
_entity.type
_entity.pdbx_description
1 polymer ?
#
loop_
_entity_poly.entity_id
_entity_poly.type
_entity_poly.pdbx_seq_one_letter_code
_entity_poly.pdbx_strand_id
1 'polypeptide(L)'
;MSSATKEVLSKVRRMIPPMLERFHKGQLGRVAVIGGSENYTGAPYFSAMASARLGSDLSHVICTPAAATVIKSYSPNLMVHPLMRQSENAKKEHEPAAWNASKDPESNADHIAAQIKDLLPRLHVLVIGPGLGRDPLMHATVAHVIRAAREQELPIVLDADALAIVHTQPELVSGYDGAVLTPNVVEFGKLCDALKVKVDDNAPETARVEALAKTLKGVTVVQKGAKDYISNGETTLTVDLEGGKKRSGGQGDTLTGSIATFLGWRRAYLDRLWDVGKDPIGEHELVGLAAFGGSAITRECSRLAFSKKGRSLQASDLTDEVHISFLNIFGEDDEVDESRL
;
A
#
# COMPACT_ATOMS: atom_id res chain seq x y z
N MET A 1 -16.81 -3.81 17.18
CA MET A 1 -15.62 -4.68 17.02
C MET A 1 -15.65 -5.80 18.05
N SER A 2 -15.25 -7.00 17.66
CA SER A 2 -15.13 -8.18 18.52
C SER A 2 -13.96 -8.08 19.53
N SER A 3 -13.91 -9.00 20.50
CA SER A 3 -12.78 -9.11 21.42
C SER A 3 -11.47 -9.46 20.70
N ALA A 4 -11.54 -10.34 19.69
CA ALA A 4 -10.39 -10.72 18.89
C ALA A 4 -9.78 -9.50 18.17
N THR A 5 -10.63 -8.64 17.60
CA THR A 5 -10.17 -7.38 16.97
C THR A 5 -9.43 -6.49 17.97
N LYS A 6 -9.94 -6.35 19.20
CA LYS A 6 -9.27 -5.53 20.23
C LYS A 6 -7.88 -6.07 20.60
N GLU A 7 -7.74 -7.38 20.68
CA GLU A 7 -6.45 -8.03 20.96
C GLU A 7 -5.44 -7.78 19.83
N VAL A 8 -5.88 -7.92 18.57
CA VAL A 8 -5.04 -7.63 17.40
C VAL A 8 -4.66 -6.15 17.34
N LEU A 9 -5.59 -5.23 17.64
CA LEU A 9 -5.28 -3.79 17.72
C LEU A 9 -4.24 -3.47 18.78
N SER A 10 -4.26 -4.15 19.93
CA SER A 10 -3.22 -4.02 20.96
C SER A 10 -1.85 -4.47 20.44
N LYS A 11 -1.79 -5.54 19.66
CA LYS A 11 -0.55 -5.96 18.99
C LYS A 11 -0.09 -4.95 17.93
N VAL A 12 -1.00 -4.39 17.14
CA VAL A 12 -0.69 -3.32 16.18
C VAL A 12 -0.17 -2.07 16.91
N ARG A 13 -0.71 -1.71 18.07
CA ARG A 13 -0.23 -0.56 18.87
C ARG A 13 1.28 -0.68 19.17
N ARG A 14 1.77 -1.89 19.46
CA ARG A 14 3.19 -2.14 19.79
C ARG A 14 4.17 -1.86 18.64
N MET A 15 3.71 -1.86 17.38
CA MET A 15 4.56 -1.51 16.23
C MET A 15 4.57 -0.02 15.89
N ILE A 16 3.70 0.77 16.53
CA ILE A 16 3.63 2.21 16.31
C ILE A 16 4.82 2.84 17.05
N PRO A 17 5.65 3.66 16.37
CA PRO A 17 6.77 4.31 17.03
C PRO A 17 6.28 5.28 18.11
N PRO A 18 6.93 5.33 19.28
CA PRO A 18 6.66 6.36 20.27
C PRO A 18 7.14 7.73 19.78
N MET A 19 6.64 8.81 20.36
CA MET A 19 7.12 10.16 20.07
C MET A 19 8.36 10.47 20.93
N LEU A 20 9.56 10.26 20.38
CA LEU A 20 10.83 10.49 21.08
C LEU A 20 11.68 11.54 20.37
N GLU A 21 12.31 12.44 21.12
CA GLU A 21 13.18 13.51 20.57
C GLU A 21 14.40 12.99 19.80
N ARG A 22 14.86 11.78 20.11
CA ARG A 22 16.03 11.16 19.47
C ARG A 22 15.79 10.68 18.05
N PHE A 23 14.53 10.65 17.58
CA PHE A 23 14.24 10.25 16.21
C PHE A 23 14.57 11.35 15.22
N HIS A 24 15.07 10.95 14.06
CA HIS A 24 15.45 11.84 12.98
C HIS A 24 14.65 11.56 11.72
N LYS A 25 14.51 12.59 10.89
CA LYS A 25 13.75 12.56 9.64
C LYS A 25 14.08 11.33 8.80
N GLY A 26 13.05 10.57 8.48
CA GLY A 26 13.08 9.41 7.62
C GLY A 26 13.17 8.09 8.39
N GLN A 27 13.46 8.08 9.69
CA GLN A 27 13.49 6.84 10.46
C GLN A 27 12.11 6.19 10.60
N LEU A 28 11.04 6.98 10.60
CA LEU A 28 9.67 6.52 10.87
C LEU A 28 8.79 6.45 9.62
N GLY A 29 9.39 6.03 8.50
CA GLY A 29 8.63 5.72 7.28
C GLY A 29 9.07 6.54 6.07
N ARG A 30 9.60 5.86 5.07
CA ARG A 30 9.89 6.42 3.74
C ARG A 30 9.08 5.62 2.72
N VAL A 31 7.88 6.12 2.44
CA VAL A 31 6.88 5.47 1.59
C VAL A 31 7.00 6.01 0.18
N ALA A 32 6.95 5.15 -0.84
CA ALA A 32 6.74 5.60 -2.22
C ALA A 32 5.52 4.93 -2.85
N VAL A 33 4.78 5.69 -3.66
CA VAL A 33 3.65 5.21 -4.44
C VAL A 33 3.98 5.29 -5.92
N ILE A 34 4.03 4.15 -6.61
CA ILE A 34 4.12 4.06 -8.06
C ILE A 34 2.73 3.96 -8.66
N GLY A 35 2.41 4.91 -9.52
CA GLY A 35 1.11 5.02 -10.13
C GLY A 35 1.02 6.26 -11.00
N GLY A 36 -0.15 6.90 -11.04
CA GLY A 36 -0.29 8.20 -11.71
C GLY A 36 0.06 8.18 -13.19
N SER A 37 -0.74 7.46 -13.97
CA SER A 37 -0.83 7.68 -15.41
C SER A 37 -1.49 9.04 -15.70
N GLU A 38 -1.39 9.51 -16.94
CA GLU A 38 -1.87 10.81 -17.41
C GLU A 38 -3.30 11.15 -16.97
N ASN A 39 -4.17 10.15 -16.96
CA ASN A 39 -5.59 10.34 -16.66
C ASN A 39 -5.95 10.08 -15.19
N TYR A 40 -5.06 9.49 -14.40
CA TYR A 40 -5.36 9.01 -13.05
C TYR A 40 -4.41 9.59 -12.00
N THR A 41 -4.51 10.90 -11.78
CA THR A 41 -3.65 11.65 -10.86
C THR A 41 -4.11 11.61 -9.40
N GLY A 42 -5.41 11.42 -9.16
CA GLY A 42 -6.00 11.46 -7.81
C GLY A 42 -5.63 10.26 -6.94
N ALA A 43 -5.65 9.06 -7.51
CA ALA A 43 -5.36 7.82 -6.77
C ALA A 43 -3.96 7.79 -6.10
N PRO A 44 -2.84 8.05 -6.83
CA PRO A 44 -1.53 8.07 -6.18
C PRO A 44 -1.40 9.20 -5.15
N TYR A 45 -2.10 10.32 -5.35
CA TYR A 45 -2.18 11.39 -4.36
C TYR A 45 -2.86 10.92 -3.07
N PHE A 46 -4.04 10.30 -3.15
CA PHE A 46 -4.76 9.84 -1.95
C PHE A 46 -3.98 8.79 -1.16
N SER A 47 -3.26 7.89 -1.85
CA SER A 47 -2.41 6.89 -1.19
C SER A 47 -1.20 7.51 -0.49
N ALA A 48 -0.48 8.38 -1.20
CA ALA A 48 0.69 9.07 -0.64
C ALA A 48 0.31 10.04 0.49
N MET A 49 -0.82 10.74 0.34
CA MET A 49 -1.33 11.68 1.35
C MET A 49 -1.87 10.95 2.59
N ALA A 50 -2.55 9.81 2.42
CA ALA A 50 -2.94 8.97 3.55
C ALA A 50 -1.72 8.50 4.35
N SER A 51 -0.65 8.12 3.67
CA SER A 51 0.60 7.73 4.34
C SER A 51 1.18 8.89 5.17
N ALA A 52 1.29 10.07 4.55
CA ALA A 52 1.82 11.27 5.16
C ALA A 52 0.99 11.71 6.38
N ARG A 53 -0.34 11.71 6.26
CA ARG A 53 -1.25 12.07 7.36
C ARG A 53 -1.31 11.05 8.48
N LEU A 54 -1.06 9.78 8.18
CA LEU A 54 -1.03 8.73 9.20
C LEU A 54 0.26 8.79 10.04
N GLY A 55 1.36 9.30 9.47
CA GLY A 55 2.60 9.54 10.20
C GLY A 55 3.87 9.00 9.54
N SER A 56 3.88 8.77 8.22
CA SER A 56 5.13 8.52 7.52
C SER A 56 5.95 9.81 7.42
N ASP A 57 7.23 9.79 7.81
CA ASP A 57 8.12 10.95 7.71
C ASP A 57 8.26 11.50 6.28
N LEU A 58 8.32 10.59 5.31
CA LEU A 58 8.55 10.91 3.91
C LEU A 58 7.59 10.13 3.02
N SER A 59 6.84 10.85 2.19
CA SER A 59 5.92 10.26 1.22
C SER A 59 6.28 10.72 -0.19
N HIS A 60 6.57 9.75 -1.05
CA HIS A 60 6.98 9.93 -2.43
C HIS A 60 5.88 9.45 -3.38
N VAL A 61 5.77 10.10 -4.53
CA VAL A 61 4.97 9.64 -5.67
C VAL A 61 5.87 9.49 -6.87
N ILE A 62 5.85 8.33 -7.52
CA ILE A 62 6.54 8.05 -8.77
C ILE A 62 5.48 7.89 -9.85
N CYS A 63 5.44 8.82 -10.80
CA CYS A 63 4.37 8.92 -11.79
C CYS A 63 4.87 9.42 -13.14
N THR A 64 3.96 9.57 -14.10
CA THR A 64 4.30 10.16 -15.40
C THR A 64 4.55 11.68 -15.28
N PRO A 65 5.33 12.29 -16.17
CA PRO A 65 5.56 13.74 -16.17
C PRO A 65 4.28 14.58 -16.15
N ALA A 66 3.29 14.19 -16.96
CA ALA A 66 1.99 14.87 -17.02
C ALA A 66 1.24 14.80 -15.68
N ALA A 67 1.21 13.62 -15.04
CA ALA A 67 0.60 13.44 -13.74
C ALA A 67 1.34 14.21 -12.63
N ALA A 68 2.67 14.31 -12.73
CA ALA A 68 3.50 14.94 -11.71
C ALA A 68 3.15 16.42 -11.49
N THR A 69 2.94 17.19 -12.56
CA THR A 69 2.56 18.61 -12.44
C THR A 69 1.24 18.78 -11.69
N VAL A 70 0.26 17.94 -12.00
CA VAL A 70 -1.06 17.96 -11.34
C VAL A 70 -0.94 17.55 -9.87
N ILE A 71 -0.25 16.45 -9.57
CA ILE A 71 -0.10 15.94 -8.21
C ILE A 71 0.67 16.93 -7.31
N LYS A 72 1.72 17.57 -7.84
CA LYS A 72 2.46 18.63 -7.14
C LYS A 72 1.57 19.82 -6.76
N SER A 73 0.53 20.10 -7.55
CA SER A 73 -0.42 21.17 -7.25
C SER A 73 -1.39 20.84 -6.10
N TYR A 74 -1.58 19.55 -5.79
CA TYR A 74 -2.46 19.12 -4.70
C TYR A 74 -1.82 19.28 -3.32
N SER A 75 -0.49 19.12 -3.20
CA SER A 75 0.21 19.32 -1.93
C SER A 75 1.71 19.57 -2.10
N PRO A 76 2.29 20.55 -1.37
CA PRO A 76 3.73 20.76 -1.34
C PRO A 76 4.48 19.74 -0.47
N ASN A 77 3.76 18.92 0.32
CA ASN A 77 4.37 17.98 1.27
C ASN A 77 4.86 16.69 0.60
N LEU A 78 4.32 16.35 -0.58
CA LEU A 78 4.65 15.12 -1.30
C LEU A 78 5.88 15.34 -2.20
N MET A 79 6.81 14.39 -2.18
CA MET A 79 7.94 14.38 -3.11
C MET A 79 7.56 13.64 -4.38
N VAL A 80 7.36 14.36 -5.47
CA VAL A 80 6.82 13.81 -6.72
C VAL A 80 7.91 13.68 -7.79
N HIS A 81 8.15 12.45 -8.22
CA HIS A 81 9.19 12.01 -9.16
C HIS A 81 8.58 11.61 -10.52
N PRO A 82 8.79 12.41 -11.58
CA PRO A 82 8.22 12.16 -12.91
C PRO A 82 9.04 11.10 -13.70
N LEU A 83 9.16 9.89 -13.17
CA LEU A 83 10.02 8.84 -13.74
C LEU A 83 9.28 7.85 -14.65
N MET A 84 7.96 7.68 -14.51
CA MET A 84 7.23 6.71 -15.34
C MET A 84 6.98 7.25 -16.76
N ARG A 85 6.78 6.34 -17.73
CA ARG A 85 6.35 6.68 -19.10
C ARG A 85 5.20 5.80 -19.57
N GLN A 86 4.39 6.33 -20.49
CA GLN A 86 3.32 5.62 -21.19
C GLN A 86 3.65 5.46 -22.67
N SER A 87 3.14 4.39 -23.29
CA SER A 87 3.48 4.00 -24.67
C SER A 87 3.22 5.08 -25.73
N GLU A 88 2.23 5.96 -25.54
CA GLU A 88 1.90 7.02 -26.50
C GLU A 88 2.81 8.25 -26.39
N ASN A 89 3.29 8.57 -25.18
CA ASN A 89 4.11 9.77 -24.95
C ASN A 89 5.61 9.51 -25.14
N ALA A 90 6.07 8.28 -24.94
CA ALA A 90 7.42 7.87 -25.36
C ALA A 90 7.67 8.17 -26.86
N LYS A 91 6.61 8.18 -27.69
CA LYS A 91 6.70 8.49 -29.13
C LYS A 91 6.62 9.97 -29.48
N LYS A 92 6.15 10.85 -28.57
CA LYS A 92 5.82 12.26 -28.87
C LYS A 92 6.87 13.27 -28.42
N GLU A 93 7.73 12.93 -27.46
CA GLU A 93 8.76 13.87 -26.95
C GLU A 93 9.97 14.03 -27.88
N HIS A 94 10.02 13.32 -29.01
CA HIS A 94 11.06 13.48 -30.03
C HIS A 94 10.45 13.82 -31.40
N GLU A 95 10.74 15.03 -31.90
CA GLU A 95 10.39 15.47 -33.26
C GLU A 95 10.99 14.55 -34.35
N PRO A 96 10.38 14.49 -35.55
CA PRO A 96 10.52 13.37 -36.48
C PRO A 96 11.81 13.46 -37.31
N ALA A 97 12.92 12.96 -36.76
CA ALA A 97 14.10 12.61 -37.56
C ALA A 97 14.47 11.14 -37.31
N ALA A 98 14.14 10.28 -38.28
CA ALA A 98 14.59 8.89 -38.39
C ALA A 98 14.40 8.02 -37.12
N TRP A 99 13.14 7.80 -36.73
CA TRP A 99 12.77 6.99 -35.57
C TRP A 99 13.04 5.50 -35.76
N ASN A 100 14.08 4.99 -35.09
CA ASN A 100 14.24 3.56 -34.81
C ASN A 100 13.61 3.29 -33.43
N ALA A 101 12.36 2.82 -33.41
CA ALA A 101 11.54 2.59 -32.20
C ALA A 101 12.20 1.69 -31.13
N SER A 102 13.29 1.01 -31.47
CA SER A 102 14.01 0.08 -30.60
C SER A 102 15.16 0.70 -29.80
N LYS A 103 15.44 2.01 -29.94
CA LYS A 103 16.58 2.67 -29.27
C LYS A 103 16.23 3.85 -28.38
N ASP A 104 14.97 4.28 -28.30
CA ASP A 104 14.57 5.36 -27.39
C ASP A 104 14.54 4.86 -25.93
N PRO A 105 15.39 5.38 -25.03
CA PRO A 105 15.38 5.00 -23.62
C PRO A 105 14.04 5.23 -22.91
N GLU A 106 13.26 6.23 -23.34
CA GLU A 106 11.96 6.58 -22.75
C GLU A 106 10.83 5.65 -23.17
N SER A 107 11.09 4.76 -24.13
CA SER A 107 10.21 3.66 -24.54
C SER A 107 10.64 2.29 -24.01
N ASN A 108 11.75 2.23 -23.26
CA ASN A 108 12.34 1.01 -22.74
C ASN A 108 12.07 0.82 -21.24
N ALA A 109 11.25 -0.19 -20.90
CA ALA A 109 10.87 -0.51 -19.53
C ALA A 109 12.07 -0.76 -18.60
N ASP A 110 13.15 -1.37 -19.08
CA ASP A 110 14.36 -1.62 -18.26
C ASP A 110 15.07 -0.32 -17.90
N HIS A 111 15.17 0.61 -18.86
CA HIS A 111 15.80 1.91 -18.64
C HIS A 111 15.00 2.77 -17.66
N ILE A 112 13.68 2.85 -17.86
CA ILE A 112 12.78 3.57 -16.96
C ILE A 112 12.85 2.96 -15.55
N ALA A 113 12.78 1.63 -15.47
CA ALA A 113 12.87 0.93 -14.19
C ALA A 113 14.22 1.16 -13.49
N ALA A 114 15.33 1.31 -14.22
CA ALA A 114 16.64 1.58 -13.62
C ALA A 114 16.65 2.87 -12.78
N GLN A 115 16.05 3.95 -13.29
CA GLN A 115 15.94 5.22 -12.55
C GLN A 115 15.12 5.07 -11.27
N ILE A 116 14.09 4.23 -11.29
CA ILE A 116 13.26 3.94 -10.12
C ILE A 116 14.01 3.05 -9.12
N LYS A 117 14.79 2.07 -9.63
CA LYS A 117 15.62 1.16 -8.81
C LYS A 117 16.61 1.93 -7.94
N ASP A 118 17.17 3.04 -8.43
CA ASP A 118 18.09 3.91 -7.68
C ASP A 118 17.45 4.56 -6.43
N LEU A 119 16.11 4.64 -6.38
CA LEU A 119 15.39 5.15 -5.23
C LEU A 119 15.11 4.06 -4.18
N LEU A 120 15.02 2.79 -4.56
CA LEU A 120 14.59 1.69 -3.69
C LEU A 120 15.40 1.59 -2.38
N PRO A 121 16.74 1.72 -2.36
CA PRO A 121 17.51 1.63 -1.11
C PRO A 121 17.18 2.73 -0.09
N ARG A 122 16.52 3.80 -0.52
CA ARG A 122 16.11 4.92 0.35
C ARG A 122 14.70 4.74 0.89
N LEU A 123 13.96 3.72 0.48
CA LEU A 123 12.57 3.51 0.87
C LEU A 123 12.46 2.44 1.95
N HIS A 124 11.38 2.47 2.71
CA HIS A 124 10.98 1.39 3.60
C HIS A 124 9.88 0.52 3.01
N VAL A 125 9.11 1.05 2.05
CA VAL A 125 7.97 0.35 1.44
C VAL A 125 7.59 0.99 0.10
N LEU A 126 7.05 0.18 -0.80
CA LEU A 126 6.57 0.59 -2.11
C LEU A 126 5.10 0.21 -2.32
N VAL A 127 4.23 1.18 -2.56
CA VAL A 127 2.87 0.95 -3.06
C VAL A 127 2.92 0.98 -4.58
N ILE A 128 2.26 0.04 -5.25
CA ILE A 128 2.18 -0.03 -6.71
C ILE A 128 0.73 -0.26 -7.11
N GLY A 129 0.21 0.58 -8.01
CA GLY A 129 -1.14 0.41 -8.56
C GLY A 129 -2.05 1.63 -8.58
N PRO A 130 -2.05 2.52 -7.56
CA PRO A 130 -2.93 3.69 -7.52
C PRO A 130 -2.81 4.57 -8.77
N GLY A 131 -3.81 4.48 -9.67
CA GLY A 131 -3.81 5.21 -10.93
C GLY A 131 -2.76 4.75 -11.96
N LEU A 132 -2.22 3.54 -11.82
CA LEU A 132 -1.23 2.99 -12.75
C LEU A 132 -1.78 2.84 -14.18
N GLY A 133 -3.07 2.51 -14.31
CA GLY A 133 -3.68 2.21 -15.61
C GLY A 133 -3.20 0.88 -16.18
N ARG A 134 -3.47 0.64 -17.47
CA ARG A 134 -3.20 -0.63 -18.18
C ARG A 134 -2.29 -0.49 -19.39
N ASP A 135 -1.50 0.58 -19.39
CA ASP A 135 -0.52 0.79 -20.44
C ASP A 135 0.58 -0.30 -20.38
N PRO A 136 0.92 -0.95 -21.51
CA PRO A 136 1.90 -2.03 -21.52
C PRO A 136 3.30 -1.61 -21.04
N LEU A 137 3.76 -0.40 -21.37
CA LEU A 137 5.06 0.10 -20.94
C LEU A 137 5.08 0.33 -19.43
N MET A 138 4.02 0.91 -18.86
CA MET A 138 3.89 1.06 -17.41
C MET A 138 3.90 -0.30 -16.70
N HIS A 139 3.14 -1.28 -17.20
CA HIS A 139 3.09 -2.64 -16.63
C HIS A 139 4.43 -3.36 -16.71
N ALA A 140 5.11 -3.29 -17.85
CA ALA A 140 6.45 -3.85 -18.01
C ALA A 140 7.44 -3.20 -17.01
N THR A 141 7.43 -1.87 -16.93
CA THR A 141 8.31 -1.10 -16.03
C THR A 141 8.12 -1.54 -14.58
N VAL A 142 6.88 -1.58 -14.07
CA VAL A 142 6.65 -1.98 -12.68
C VAL A 142 6.98 -3.45 -12.42
N ALA A 143 6.87 -4.33 -13.42
CA ALA A 143 7.33 -5.72 -13.26
C ALA A 143 8.84 -5.79 -13.00
N HIS A 144 9.65 -4.97 -13.68
CA HIS A 144 11.09 -4.86 -13.39
C HIS A 144 11.36 -4.24 -12.01
N VAL A 145 10.54 -3.28 -11.56
CA VAL A 145 10.65 -2.69 -10.22
C VAL A 145 10.27 -3.70 -9.13
N ILE A 146 9.22 -4.50 -9.31
CA ILE A 146 8.80 -5.54 -8.35
C ILE A 146 9.92 -6.57 -8.16
N ARG A 147 10.58 -7.01 -9.25
CA ARG A 147 11.74 -7.92 -9.16
C ARG A 147 12.87 -7.32 -8.33
N ALA A 148 13.24 -6.07 -8.59
CA ALA A 148 14.30 -5.39 -7.85
C ALA A 148 13.93 -5.13 -6.38
N ALA A 149 12.66 -4.78 -6.09
CA ALA A 149 12.17 -4.64 -4.72
C ALA A 149 12.29 -5.97 -3.96
N ARG A 150 11.94 -7.08 -4.61
CA ARG A 150 12.08 -8.44 -4.06
C ARG A 150 13.52 -8.82 -3.75
N GLU A 151 14.45 -8.52 -4.64
CA GLU A 151 15.89 -8.74 -4.42
C GLU A 151 16.43 -7.97 -3.21
N GLN A 152 15.80 -6.85 -2.85
CA GLN A 152 16.14 -6.03 -1.68
C GLN A 152 15.26 -6.31 -0.45
N GLU A 153 14.37 -7.30 -0.52
CA GLU A 153 13.38 -7.62 0.52
C GLU A 153 12.51 -6.41 0.93
N LEU A 154 12.33 -5.45 0.03
CA LEU A 154 11.60 -4.20 0.27
C LEU A 154 10.08 -4.46 0.25
N PRO A 155 9.35 -4.29 1.38
CA PRO A 155 7.91 -4.52 1.43
C PRO A 155 7.15 -3.80 0.31
N ILE A 156 6.19 -4.50 -0.31
CA ILE A 156 5.36 -3.94 -1.38
C ILE A 156 3.86 -4.10 -1.09
N VAL A 157 3.07 -3.10 -1.51
CA VAL A 157 1.61 -3.16 -1.49
C VAL A 157 1.10 -3.04 -2.92
N LEU A 158 0.37 -4.04 -3.41
CA LEU A 158 -0.16 -4.09 -4.77
C LEU A 158 -1.68 -3.92 -4.74
N ASP A 159 -2.17 -2.89 -5.43
CA ASP A 159 -3.60 -2.55 -5.53
C ASP A 159 -4.04 -2.28 -6.97
N ALA A 160 -5.35 -2.30 -7.21
CA ALA A 160 -5.97 -1.92 -8.48
C ALA A 160 -5.30 -2.58 -9.71
N ASP A 161 -4.86 -1.80 -10.69
CA ASP A 161 -4.30 -2.33 -11.94
C ASP A 161 -2.97 -3.07 -11.76
N ALA A 162 -2.26 -2.90 -10.64
CA ALA A 162 -1.07 -3.72 -10.38
C ALA A 162 -1.43 -5.19 -10.10
N LEU A 163 -2.65 -5.46 -9.62
CA LEU A 163 -3.15 -6.84 -9.46
C LEU A 163 -3.37 -7.52 -10.82
N ALA A 164 -3.59 -6.76 -11.89
CA ALA A 164 -3.69 -7.32 -13.24
C ALA A 164 -2.36 -7.95 -13.69
N ILE A 165 -1.23 -7.44 -13.20
CA ILE A 165 0.09 -8.01 -13.45
C ILE A 165 0.20 -9.36 -12.75
N VAL A 166 -0.27 -9.45 -11.50
CA VAL A 166 -0.29 -10.71 -10.73
C VAL A 166 -1.15 -11.79 -11.40
N HIS A 167 -2.22 -11.43 -12.12
CA HIS A 167 -3.00 -12.41 -12.90
C HIS A 167 -2.17 -13.13 -13.96
N THR A 168 -1.22 -12.43 -14.58
CA THR A 168 -0.45 -12.92 -15.74
C THR A 168 0.95 -13.40 -15.36
N GLN A 169 1.51 -12.85 -14.29
CA GLN A 169 2.86 -13.10 -13.79
C GLN A 169 2.85 -13.29 -12.25
N PRO A 170 2.14 -14.31 -11.72
CA PRO A 170 2.05 -14.53 -10.27
C PRO A 170 3.39 -14.84 -9.61
N GLU A 171 4.37 -15.33 -10.37
CA GLU A 171 5.73 -15.58 -9.90
C GLU A 171 6.46 -14.32 -9.40
N LEU A 172 6.04 -13.13 -9.83
CA LEU A 172 6.58 -11.86 -9.34
C LEU A 172 6.40 -11.71 -7.83
N VAL A 173 5.29 -12.22 -7.29
CA VAL A 173 4.94 -12.09 -5.88
C VAL A 173 4.95 -13.43 -5.14
N SER A 174 4.85 -14.57 -5.83
CA SER A 174 4.76 -15.88 -5.18
C SER A 174 5.98 -16.15 -4.28
N GLY A 175 5.74 -16.41 -3.01
CA GLY A 175 6.78 -16.58 -1.99
C GLY A 175 7.52 -15.29 -1.65
N TYR A 176 6.87 -14.13 -1.81
CA TYR A 176 7.41 -12.85 -1.38
C TYR A 176 6.74 -12.41 -0.07
N ASP A 177 7.38 -12.67 1.06
CA ASP A 177 6.81 -12.45 2.41
C ASP A 177 6.47 -10.98 2.69
N GLY A 178 7.21 -10.04 2.10
CA GLY A 178 6.97 -8.60 2.20
C GLY A 178 5.86 -8.08 1.29
N ALA A 179 5.23 -8.93 0.45
CA ALA A 179 4.18 -8.51 -0.46
C ALA A 179 2.79 -8.57 0.18
N VAL A 180 2.02 -7.50 -0.01
CA VAL A 180 0.62 -7.38 0.40
C VAL A 180 -0.24 -7.11 -0.83
N LEU A 181 -1.23 -7.96 -1.11
CA LEU A 181 -2.22 -7.74 -2.17
C LEU A 181 -3.51 -7.20 -1.56
N THR A 182 -4.10 -6.15 -2.14
CA THR A 182 -5.33 -5.54 -1.61
C THR A 182 -6.53 -5.63 -2.57
N PRO A 183 -6.91 -6.81 -3.09
CA PRO A 183 -7.98 -6.92 -4.07
C PRO A 183 -9.36 -6.53 -3.51
N ASN A 184 -10.14 -5.80 -4.30
CA ASN A 184 -11.58 -5.69 -4.08
C ASN A 184 -12.28 -7.01 -4.42
N VAL A 185 -13.59 -7.14 -4.13
CA VAL A 185 -14.35 -8.37 -4.38
C VAL A 185 -14.23 -8.89 -5.83
N VAL A 186 -14.22 -7.98 -6.81
CA VAL A 186 -14.10 -8.34 -8.23
C VAL A 186 -12.67 -8.76 -8.60
N GLU A 187 -11.67 -8.00 -8.15
CA GLU A 187 -10.25 -8.32 -8.35
C GLU A 187 -9.88 -9.64 -7.67
N PHE A 188 -10.42 -9.89 -6.49
CA PHE A 188 -10.19 -11.11 -5.73
C PHE A 188 -10.74 -12.34 -6.46
N GLY A 189 -11.96 -12.24 -7.00
CA GLY A 189 -12.54 -13.27 -7.85
C GLY A 189 -11.65 -13.59 -9.04
N LYS A 190 -11.18 -12.56 -9.76
CA LYS A 190 -10.27 -12.72 -10.90
C LYS A 190 -8.94 -13.37 -10.53
N LEU A 191 -8.35 -13.01 -9.38
CA LEU A 191 -7.14 -13.66 -8.86
C LEU A 191 -7.39 -15.14 -8.55
N CYS A 192 -8.48 -15.47 -7.87
CA CYS A 192 -8.86 -16.86 -7.62
C CYS A 192 -9.00 -17.65 -8.92
N ASP A 193 -9.69 -17.09 -9.92
CA ASP A 193 -9.94 -17.77 -11.20
C ASP A 193 -8.64 -17.97 -11.99
N ALA A 194 -7.81 -16.93 -12.09
CA ALA A 194 -6.53 -16.98 -12.78
C ALA A 194 -5.58 -18.02 -12.17
N LEU A 195 -5.58 -18.14 -10.83
CA LEU A 195 -4.74 -19.06 -10.08
C LEU A 195 -5.42 -20.40 -9.78
N LYS A 196 -6.62 -20.62 -10.33
CA LYS A 196 -7.40 -21.86 -10.18
C LYS A 196 -7.60 -22.26 -8.71
N VAL A 197 -7.81 -21.27 -7.84
CA VAL A 197 -8.09 -21.47 -6.41
C VAL A 197 -9.45 -22.15 -6.28
N LYS A 198 -9.47 -23.31 -5.65
CA LYS A 198 -10.70 -24.08 -5.39
C LYS A 198 -10.93 -24.19 -3.89
N VAL A 199 -12.15 -23.97 -3.48
CA VAL A 199 -12.64 -24.22 -2.11
C VAL A 199 -13.96 -24.99 -2.20
N ASP A 200 -14.31 -25.69 -1.13
CA ASP A 200 -15.62 -26.32 -0.99
C ASP A 200 -16.73 -25.24 -0.89
N ASP A 201 -17.90 -25.52 -1.44
CA ASP A 201 -19.07 -24.62 -1.37
C ASP A 201 -19.54 -24.39 0.08
N ASN A 202 -19.27 -25.34 0.99
CA ASN A 202 -19.58 -25.24 2.42
C ASN A 202 -18.42 -24.71 3.26
N ALA A 203 -17.33 -24.25 2.63
CA ALA A 203 -16.17 -23.76 3.37
C ALA A 203 -16.46 -22.45 4.12
N PRO A 204 -15.75 -22.17 5.23
CA PRO A 204 -15.86 -20.89 5.93
C PRO A 204 -15.61 -19.68 5.01
N GLU A 205 -16.15 -18.52 5.38
CA GLU A 205 -15.99 -17.27 4.59
C GLU A 205 -14.53 -16.88 4.33
N THR A 206 -13.60 -17.31 5.20
CA THR A 206 -12.16 -17.05 5.07
C THR A 206 -11.42 -18.05 4.17
N ALA A 207 -12.03 -19.19 3.84
CA ALA A 207 -11.33 -20.29 3.19
C ALA A 207 -10.75 -19.90 1.83
N ARG A 208 -11.43 -19.01 1.09
CA ARG A 208 -10.96 -18.53 -0.21
C ARG A 208 -9.69 -17.70 -0.10
N VAL A 209 -9.61 -16.78 0.87
CA VAL A 209 -8.42 -15.93 1.03
C VAL A 209 -7.24 -16.75 1.54
N GLU A 210 -7.50 -17.71 2.43
CA GLU A 210 -6.49 -18.67 2.90
C GLU A 210 -5.94 -19.52 1.76
N ALA A 211 -6.81 -20.07 0.92
CA ALA A 211 -6.41 -20.88 -0.23
C ALA A 211 -5.64 -20.08 -1.27
N LEU A 212 -6.04 -18.83 -1.53
CA LEU A 212 -5.32 -17.92 -2.43
C LEU A 212 -3.92 -17.59 -1.88
N ALA A 213 -3.81 -17.22 -0.60
CA ALA A 213 -2.53 -16.91 0.03
C ALA A 213 -1.58 -18.13 0.06
N LYS A 214 -2.11 -19.34 0.33
CA LYS A 214 -1.35 -20.61 0.20
C LYS A 214 -0.88 -20.85 -1.23
N THR A 215 -1.74 -20.62 -2.23
CA THR A 215 -1.38 -20.77 -3.65
C THR A 215 -0.26 -19.80 -4.04
N LEU A 216 -0.26 -18.61 -3.45
CA LEU A 216 0.81 -17.62 -3.60
C LEU A 216 2.01 -17.85 -2.67
N LYS A 217 2.07 -18.98 -1.95
CA LYS A 217 3.17 -19.39 -1.07
C LYS A 217 3.48 -18.38 0.05
N GLY A 218 2.46 -17.90 0.76
CA GLY A 218 2.68 -17.07 1.97
C GLY A 218 2.46 -15.57 1.79
N VAL A 219 2.13 -15.11 0.57
CA VAL A 219 1.82 -13.69 0.33
C VAL A 219 0.61 -13.26 1.14
N THR A 220 0.69 -12.09 1.79
CA THR A 220 -0.43 -11.54 2.55
C THR A 220 -1.48 -10.98 1.60
N VAL A 221 -2.72 -11.46 1.72
CA VAL A 221 -3.85 -11.01 0.91
C VAL A 221 -4.92 -10.37 1.80
N VAL A 222 -5.29 -9.13 1.48
CA VAL A 222 -6.40 -8.39 2.08
C VAL A 222 -7.62 -8.48 1.17
N GLN A 223 -8.50 -9.45 1.42
CA GLN A 223 -9.78 -9.56 0.73
C GLN A 223 -10.74 -8.48 1.26
N LYS A 224 -10.87 -7.37 0.51
CA LYS A 224 -11.73 -6.24 0.90
C LYS A 224 -13.21 -6.60 0.79
N GLY A 225 -13.99 -6.31 1.84
CA GLY A 225 -15.39 -6.75 1.91
C GLY A 225 -16.25 -6.00 2.93
N ALA A 226 -17.37 -6.61 3.33
CA ALA A 226 -18.14 -6.12 4.47
C ALA A 226 -17.30 -6.19 5.76
N LYS A 227 -16.62 -7.32 5.95
CA LYS A 227 -15.42 -7.48 6.77
C LYS A 227 -14.23 -7.62 5.82
N ASP A 228 -13.04 -7.21 6.27
CA ASP A 228 -11.83 -7.51 5.52
C ASP A 228 -11.21 -8.77 6.11
N TYR A 229 -10.90 -9.73 5.25
CA TYR A 229 -10.19 -10.95 5.63
C TYR A 229 -8.75 -10.83 5.17
N ILE A 230 -7.81 -10.97 6.10
CA ILE A 230 -6.38 -10.80 5.87
C ILE A 230 -5.73 -12.15 6.15
N SER A 231 -5.14 -12.77 5.14
CA SER A 231 -4.49 -14.08 5.32
C SER A 231 -3.15 -14.13 4.60
N ASN A 232 -2.17 -14.77 5.24
CA ASN A 232 -0.92 -15.22 4.61
C ASN A 232 -0.95 -16.74 4.34
N GLY A 233 -2.10 -17.39 4.51
CA GLY A 233 -2.25 -18.84 4.33
C GLY A 233 -1.95 -19.68 5.57
N GLU A 234 -1.30 -19.11 6.59
CA GLU A 234 -1.07 -19.76 7.88
C GLU A 234 -1.92 -19.13 8.99
N THR A 235 -1.94 -17.80 9.02
CA THR A 235 -2.71 -16.98 9.95
C THR A 235 -3.75 -16.18 9.17
N THR A 236 -4.96 -16.11 9.70
CA THR A 236 -6.05 -15.29 9.16
C THR A 236 -6.56 -14.33 10.23
N LEU A 237 -6.58 -13.04 9.91
CA LEU A 237 -7.15 -11.98 10.72
C LEU A 237 -8.44 -11.46 10.08
N THR A 238 -9.40 -11.07 10.92
CA THR A 238 -10.68 -10.49 10.48
C THR A 238 -10.82 -9.09 11.01
N VAL A 239 -10.99 -8.11 10.12
CA VAL A 239 -11.27 -6.73 10.50
C VAL A 239 -12.78 -6.50 10.45
N ASP A 240 -13.39 -6.42 11.64
CA ASP A 240 -14.83 -6.26 11.83
C ASP A 240 -15.25 -4.87 12.33
N LEU A 241 -14.37 -3.86 12.14
CA LEU A 241 -14.71 -2.47 12.42
C LEU A 241 -15.81 -2.00 11.46
N GLU A 242 -16.74 -1.22 12.01
CA GLU A 242 -17.79 -0.58 11.23
C GLU A 242 -17.16 0.49 10.31
N GLY A 243 -17.47 0.40 9.01
CA GLY A 243 -17.10 1.41 8.03
C GLY A 243 -18.29 2.27 7.61
N GLY A 244 -18.03 3.27 6.76
CA GLY A 244 -19.09 4.07 6.15
C GLY A 244 -19.94 3.26 5.17
N LYS A 245 -21.22 3.62 5.05
CA LYS A 245 -22.16 2.94 4.12
C LYS A 245 -21.95 3.34 2.66
N LYS A 246 -21.23 4.43 2.39
CA LYS A 246 -20.91 4.91 1.05
C LYS A 246 -19.48 4.52 0.69
N ARG A 247 -19.32 3.97 -0.53
CA ARG A 247 -18.04 3.76 -1.18
C ARG A 247 -17.72 4.97 -2.06
N SER A 248 -16.69 5.73 -1.73
CA SER A 248 -16.12 6.74 -2.63
C SER A 248 -15.00 6.12 -3.49
N GLY A 249 -14.85 6.65 -4.70
CA GLY A 249 -13.64 6.40 -5.48
C GLY A 249 -12.46 7.02 -4.74
N GLY A 250 -11.50 6.20 -4.32
CA GLY A 250 -10.29 6.59 -3.57
C GLY A 250 -10.16 5.99 -2.17
N GLN A 251 -11.18 5.28 -1.66
CA GLN A 251 -11.08 4.60 -0.36
C GLN A 251 -10.00 3.50 -0.34
N GLY A 252 -9.78 2.82 -1.47
CA GLY A 252 -8.67 1.85 -1.60
C GLY A 252 -7.30 2.50 -1.54
N ASP A 253 -7.18 3.75 -1.99
CA ASP A 253 -5.93 4.50 -1.92
C ASP A 253 -5.59 4.84 -0.46
N THR A 254 -6.58 5.24 0.35
CA THR A 254 -6.39 5.40 1.80
C THR A 254 -5.90 4.12 2.48
N LEU A 255 -6.44 2.96 2.07
CA LEU A 255 -5.99 1.66 2.56
C LEU A 255 -4.53 1.39 2.25
N THR A 256 -4.13 1.52 0.99
CA THR A 256 -2.76 1.21 0.57
C THR A 256 -1.74 2.12 1.25
N GLY A 257 -2.06 3.42 1.36
CA GLY A 257 -1.20 4.36 2.07
C GLY A 257 -1.09 4.04 3.57
N SER A 258 -2.21 3.67 4.20
CA SER A 258 -2.19 3.32 5.62
C SER A 258 -1.39 2.05 5.89
N ILE A 259 -1.57 1.00 5.07
CA ILE A 259 -0.77 -0.24 5.16
C ILE A 259 0.72 0.08 4.97
N ALA A 260 1.05 0.93 3.99
CA ALA A 260 2.44 1.31 3.74
C ALA A 260 3.07 2.00 4.95
N THR A 261 2.39 2.94 5.61
CA THR A 261 2.92 3.55 6.84
C THR A 261 3.21 2.52 7.92
N PHE A 262 2.29 1.58 8.19
CA PHE A 262 2.54 0.51 9.16
C PHE A 262 3.70 -0.41 8.74
N LEU A 263 3.88 -0.71 7.46
CA LEU A 263 5.05 -1.45 6.96
C LEU A 263 6.35 -0.64 7.12
N GLY A 264 6.28 0.68 6.98
CA GLY A 264 7.39 1.59 7.29
C GLY A 264 7.77 1.55 8.77
N TRP A 265 6.79 1.58 9.66
CA TRP A 265 7.00 1.44 11.11
C TRP A 265 7.48 0.04 11.51
N ARG A 266 7.01 -1.02 10.83
CA ARG A 266 7.54 -2.38 10.97
C ARG A 266 9.06 -2.39 10.77
N ARG A 267 9.59 -1.68 9.78
CA ARG A 267 11.06 -1.61 9.58
C ARG A 267 11.75 -1.04 10.81
N ALA A 268 11.25 0.09 11.33
CA ALA A 268 11.79 0.72 12.53
C ALA A 268 11.67 -0.16 13.80
N TYR A 269 10.58 -0.94 13.91
CA TYR A 269 10.37 -1.92 14.97
C TYR A 269 11.39 -3.06 14.91
N LEU A 270 11.66 -3.59 13.71
CA LEU A 270 12.65 -4.64 13.47
C LEU A 270 14.08 -4.13 13.70
N ASP A 271 14.36 -2.89 13.31
CA ASP A 271 15.62 -2.20 13.57
C ASP A 271 15.81 -1.79 15.05
N ARG A 272 14.82 -2.06 15.92
CA ARG A 272 14.85 -1.79 17.37
C ARG A 272 15.13 -0.32 17.71
N LEU A 273 14.52 0.62 16.97
CA LEU A 273 14.71 2.06 17.24
C LEU A 273 14.13 2.49 18.60
N TRP A 274 13.23 1.70 19.19
CA TRP A 274 12.73 1.83 20.56
C TRP A 274 12.67 0.47 21.26
N ASP A 275 12.44 0.49 22.58
CA ASP A 275 12.19 -0.74 23.33
C ASP A 275 10.81 -1.32 22.96
N VAL A 276 10.85 -2.49 22.34
CA VAL A 276 9.68 -3.24 21.87
C VAL A 276 9.20 -4.31 22.87
N GLY A 277 9.85 -4.36 24.05
CA GLY A 277 9.60 -5.30 25.12
C GLY A 277 10.32 -6.65 24.96
N LYS A 278 10.16 -7.51 25.98
CA LYS A 278 10.85 -8.80 26.11
C LYS A 278 10.36 -9.90 25.17
N ASP A 279 9.15 -9.75 24.62
CA ASP A 279 8.50 -10.73 23.74
C ASP A 279 8.18 -10.10 22.38
N PRO A 280 9.17 -9.98 21.47
CA PRO A 280 8.99 -9.27 20.22
C PRO A 280 8.07 -10.03 19.25
N ILE A 281 7.26 -9.29 18.51
CA ILE A 281 6.37 -9.84 17.50
C ILE A 281 7.20 -10.35 16.32
N GLY A 282 6.85 -11.53 15.80
CA GLY A 282 7.54 -12.17 14.68
C GLY A 282 7.40 -11.39 13.37
N GLU A 283 8.42 -11.48 12.51
CA GLU A 283 8.51 -10.70 11.28
C GLU A 283 7.33 -10.91 10.32
N HIS A 284 6.89 -12.16 10.14
CA HIS A 284 5.74 -12.50 9.30
C HIS A 284 4.41 -12.04 9.92
N GLU A 285 4.28 -12.09 11.25
CA GLU A 285 3.09 -11.60 11.96
C GLU A 285 2.95 -10.09 11.77
N LEU A 286 4.06 -9.34 11.81
CA LEU A 286 4.07 -7.89 11.61
C LEU A 286 3.49 -7.45 10.26
N VAL A 287 3.64 -8.24 9.18
CA VAL A 287 3.05 -7.90 7.87
C VAL A 287 1.52 -8.00 7.92
N GLY A 288 0.99 -9.07 8.51
CA GLY A 288 -0.45 -9.23 8.72
C GLY A 288 -1.03 -8.16 9.64
N LEU A 289 -0.30 -7.80 10.71
CA LEU A 289 -0.68 -6.71 11.61
C LEU A 289 -0.64 -5.33 10.93
N ALA A 290 0.34 -5.07 10.04
CA ALA A 290 0.38 -3.83 9.26
C ALA A 290 -0.83 -3.73 8.30
N ALA A 291 -1.17 -4.82 7.64
CA ALA A 291 -2.39 -4.91 6.84
C ALA A 291 -3.67 -4.68 7.67
N PHE A 292 -3.70 -5.25 8.89
CA PHE A 292 -4.81 -5.06 9.82
C PHE A 292 -4.95 -3.60 10.27
N GLY A 293 -3.85 -2.96 10.69
CA GLY A 293 -3.82 -1.56 11.08
C GLY A 293 -4.30 -0.64 9.96
N GLY A 294 -3.82 -0.85 8.72
CA GLY A 294 -4.25 -0.07 7.57
C GLY A 294 -5.75 -0.22 7.26
N SER A 295 -6.29 -1.44 7.37
CA SER A 295 -7.73 -1.70 7.20
C SER A 295 -8.56 -1.05 8.32
N ALA A 296 -8.11 -1.13 9.57
CA ALA A 296 -8.77 -0.50 10.71
C ALA A 296 -8.87 1.02 10.54
N ILE A 297 -7.75 1.69 10.23
CA ILE A 297 -7.72 3.14 9.94
C ILE A 297 -8.69 3.50 8.82
N THR A 298 -8.66 2.76 7.71
CA THR A 298 -9.50 3.06 6.54
C THR A 298 -10.98 2.92 6.84
N ARG A 299 -11.37 1.91 7.63
CA ARG A 299 -12.76 1.70 8.06
C ARG A 299 -13.23 2.85 8.94
N GLU A 300 -12.41 3.27 9.90
CA GLU A 300 -12.72 4.39 10.77
C GLU A 300 -12.80 5.72 9.99
N CYS A 301 -11.88 5.98 9.06
CA CYS A 301 -11.96 7.15 8.18
C CYS A 301 -13.27 7.17 7.39
N SER A 302 -13.64 6.02 6.80
CA SER A 302 -14.88 5.87 6.07
C SER A 302 -16.11 6.10 6.95
N ARG A 303 -16.10 5.59 8.18
CA ARG A 303 -17.20 5.78 9.15
C ARG A 303 -17.37 7.24 9.53
N LEU A 304 -16.28 7.92 9.90
CA LEU A 304 -16.28 9.32 10.30
C LEU A 304 -16.68 10.24 9.16
N ALA A 305 -16.06 10.08 7.99
CA ALA A 305 -16.40 10.86 6.80
C ALA A 305 -17.88 10.65 6.42
N PHE A 306 -18.39 9.42 6.52
CA PHE A 306 -19.79 9.13 6.18
C PHE A 306 -20.76 9.74 7.18
N SER A 307 -20.41 9.73 8.47
CA SER A 307 -21.21 10.41 9.49
C SER A 307 -21.31 11.91 9.24
N LYS A 308 -20.26 12.53 8.69
CA LYS A 308 -20.21 13.99 8.42
C LYS A 308 -20.87 14.37 7.09
N LYS A 309 -20.70 13.57 6.03
CA LYS A 309 -21.07 13.92 4.65
C LYS A 309 -22.22 13.10 4.09
N GLY A 310 -22.51 11.94 4.69
CA GLY A 310 -23.53 11.02 4.22
C GLY A 310 -23.36 10.68 2.74
N ARG A 311 -24.37 11.02 1.93
CA ARG A 311 -24.39 10.71 0.49
C ARG A 311 -23.32 11.48 -0.30
N SER A 312 -22.83 12.63 0.16
CA SER A 312 -21.89 13.46 -0.61
C SER A 312 -20.42 13.11 -0.41
N LEU A 313 -20.11 12.17 0.50
CA LEU A 313 -18.75 11.72 0.81
C LEU A 313 -17.88 11.47 -0.44
N GLN A 314 -16.69 12.06 -0.45
CA GLN A 314 -15.63 11.93 -1.45
C GLN A 314 -14.36 11.33 -0.81
N ALA A 315 -13.35 10.99 -1.62
CA ALA A 315 -12.07 10.48 -1.09
C ALA A 315 -11.25 11.50 -0.30
N SER A 316 -11.35 12.78 -0.65
CA SER A 316 -10.73 13.86 0.14
C SER A 316 -11.26 13.88 1.56
N ASP A 317 -12.56 13.64 1.76
CA ASP A 317 -13.15 13.58 3.09
C ASP A 317 -12.53 12.44 3.92
N LEU A 318 -12.26 11.27 3.35
CA LEU A 318 -11.56 10.19 4.08
C LEU A 318 -10.14 10.59 4.46
N THR A 319 -9.45 11.29 3.56
CA THR A 319 -8.08 11.77 3.77
C THR A 319 -8.00 12.73 4.95
N ASP A 320 -9.03 13.58 5.12
CA ASP A 320 -9.10 14.50 6.25
C ASP A 320 -9.34 13.80 7.59
N GLU A 321 -9.94 12.61 7.59
CA GLU A 321 -10.20 11.84 8.82
C GLU A 321 -9.02 10.96 9.26
N VAL A 322 -7.93 10.85 8.49
CA VAL A 322 -6.82 9.89 8.79
C VAL A 322 -6.26 10.06 10.20
N HIS A 323 -5.91 11.28 10.59
CA HIS A 323 -5.32 11.54 11.91
C HIS A 323 -6.30 11.25 13.06
N ILE A 324 -7.55 11.71 12.94
CA ILE A 324 -8.54 11.46 14.02
C ILE A 324 -8.91 9.98 14.12
N SER A 325 -8.92 9.25 13.00
CA SER A 325 -9.09 7.79 13.00
C SER A 325 -7.94 7.09 13.73
N PHE A 326 -6.71 7.55 13.55
CA PHE A 326 -5.56 7.05 14.30
C PHE A 326 -5.73 7.27 15.80
N LEU A 327 -6.07 8.48 16.23
CA LEU A 327 -6.32 8.78 17.64
C LEU A 327 -7.46 7.93 18.23
N ASN A 328 -8.55 7.74 17.48
CA ASN A 328 -9.69 6.92 17.94
C ASN A 328 -9.34 5.44 18.12
N ILE A 329 -8.45 4.90 17.27
CA ILE A 329 -8.13 3.46 17.27
C ILE A 329 -6.95 3.15 18.18
N PHE A 330 -5.89 3.96 18.11
CA PHE A 330 -4.61 3.69 18.75
C PHE A 330 -4.25 4.69 19.85
N GLY A 331 -4.76 5.93 19.76
CA GLY A 331 -4.36 7.02 20.65
C GLY A 331 -2.93 7.52 20.37
N GLU A 332 -2.54 8.55 21.12
CA GLU A 332 -1.17 9.04 21.21
C GLU A 332 -0.66 8.73 22.62
N ASP A 333 0.59 8.32 22.77
CA ASP A 333 1.16 8.13 24.11
C ASP A 333 1.61 9.51 24.62
N ASP A 334 0.78 10.18 25.41
CA ASP A 334 1.06 11.53 25.93
C ASP A 334 2.14 11.55 27.05
N GLU A 335 2.57 10.40 27.56
CA GLU A 335 3.53 10.31 28.67
C GLU A 335 4.52 9.15 28.47
N VAL A 336 5.67 9.44 27.84
CA VAL A 336 6.84 8.58 28.02
C VAL A 336 7.44 8.92 29.37
N ASP A 337 7.23 8.04 30.35
CA ASP A 337 7.98 8.04 31.59
C ASP A 337 9.47 7.84 31.26
N GLU A 338 10.25 8.93 31.29
CA GLU A 338 11.68 8.93 31.03
C GLU A 338 12.45 7.97 31.95
N SER A 339 11.86 7.49 33.04
CA SER A 339 12.48 6.50 33.94
C SER A 339 12.56 5.07 33.36
N ARG A 340 11.95 4.83 32.19
CA ARG A 340 12.04 3.55 31.45
C ARG A 340 13.02 3.58 30.26
N LEU A 341 13.78 4.65 30.09
CA LEU A 341 14.81 4.80 29.04
C LEU A 341 16.12 4.09 29.38
#